data_AF-A0A1W9LZA5-F1
#
_entry.id   AF-A0A1W9LZA5-F1
#
_cell.length_a   1.000
_cell.length_b   1.000
_cell.length_c   1.000
_cell.angle_alpha   90.00
_cell.angle_beta   90.00
_cell.angle_gamma   90.00
#
_symmetry.space_group_name_H-M   'P 1'
#
loop_
_entity.id
_entity.type
_entity.pdbx_description
1 polymer ?
#
loop_
_entity_poly.entity_id
_entity_poly.type
_entity_poly.pdbx_seq_one_letter_code
_entity_poly.pdbx_strand_id
1 'polypeptide(L)'
;MRKHLVLGSVLALALGLGLASVGQTAADKGPEAITINPAIADPKQPPVVFPHRAHQDTLKLACGECHHGADAGKQVPYKEGMKIEKCASCHNADKMPAQKDGKENVLATLKGAGHVNCQDCHKKKVGEDPALKEKGIEKCKTCHVKK
;
A
#
# COMPACT_ATOMS: atom_id res chain seq x y z
N MET A 1 69.33 21.14 34.47
CA MET A 1 68.98 21.19 35.91
C MET A 1 67.73 22.04 36.04
N ARG A 2 66.53 21.48 36.16
CA ARG A 2 65.89 21.10 37.44
C ARG A 2 64.80 20.06 37.16
N LYS A 3 64.88 18.94 37.86
CA LYS A 3 63.79 17.97 38.04
C LYS A 3 62.80 18.53 39.09
N HIS A 4 61.56 18.05 39.06
CA HIS A 4 60.56 17.81 40.14
C HIS A 4 59.16 17.89 39.46
N LEU A 5 58.43 16.78 39.19
CA LEU A 5 57.59 15.99 40.11
C LEU A 5 56.63 16.91 40.92
N VAL A 6 55.31 16.77 41.06
CA VAL A 6 54.24 15.86 40.62
C VAL A 6 52.92 16.42 41.22
N LEU A 7 51.75 15.94 40.75
CA LEU A 7 50.45 15.80 41.47
C LEU A 7 49.32 16.85 41.29
N GLY A 8 48.11 16.31 40.99
CA GLY A 8 46.77 16.91 41.21
C GLY A 8 46.12 17.49 39.95
N SER A 9 44.92 17.12 39.48
CA SER A 9 43.86 16.28 40.01
C SER A 9 42.98 15.80 38.85
N VAL A 10 42.42 14.60 39.02
CA VAL A 10 41.36 14.03 38.20
C VAL A 10 40.10 14.91 38.32
N LEU A 11 39.54 15.36 37.19
CA LEU A 11 38.08 15.53 37.10
C LEU A 11 37.63 15.26 35.66
N ALA A 12 37.15 14.04 35.45
CA ALA A 12 36.46 13.62 34.24
C ALA A 12 35.16 14.44 34.10
N LEU A 13 35.06 15.27 33.06
CA LEU A 13 33.80 15.89 32.65
C LEU A 13 33.27 15.15 31.42
N ALA A 14 32.61 14.02 31.70
CA ALA A 14 31.72 13.39 30.75
C ALA A 14 30.43 14.22 30.68
N LEU A 15 30.24 15.01 29.63
CA LEU A 15 28.91 15.47 29.23
C LEU A 15 28.66 15.03 27.79
N GLY A 16 27.91 13.93 27.70
CA GLY A 16 27.32 13.47 26.45
C GLY A 16 26.36 14.53 25.92
N LEU A 17 26.58 14.95 24.68
CA LEU A 17 25.61 15.69 23.90
C LEU A 17 24.89 14.68 23.01
N GLY A 18 23.62 14.46 23.33
CA GLY A 18 22.78 13.40 22.80
C GLY A 18 22.66 13.44 21.28
N LEU A 19 22.98 12.31 20.67
CA LEU A 19 22.38 11.91 19.40
C LEU A 19 20.88 11.79 19.67
N ALA A 20 20.11 12.81 19.29
CA ALA A 20 18.68 12.66 19.10
C ALA A 20 18.50 11.73 17.90
N SER A 21 18.50 10.42 18.16
CA SER A 21 17.96 9.45 17.24
C SER A 21 16.48 9.77 17.09
N VAL A 22 16.14 10.56 16.07
CA VAL A 22 14.78 10.62 15.55
C VAL A 22 14.48 9.20 15.10
N GLY A 23 13.84 8.44 15.99
CA GLY A 23 13.32 7.14 15.65
C GLY A 23 12.34 7.35 14.51
N GLN A 24 12.77 7.03 13.29
CA GLN A 24 11.83 6.78 12.20
C GLN A 24 10.97 5.62 12.67
N THR A 25 9.76 5.93 13.13
CA THR A 25 8.71 4.93 13.24
C THR A 25 8.55 4.39 11.83
N ALA A 26 9.09 3.20 11.56
CA ALA A 26 8.90 2.55 10.29
C ALA A 26 7.38 2.46 10.08
N ALA A 27 6.89 3.11 9.02
CA ALA A 27 5.49 3.00 8.64
C ALA A 27 5.13 1.51 8.56
N ASP A 28 4.01 1.12 9.19
CA ASP A 28 3.55 -0.26 9.15
C ASP A 28 3.38 -0.68 7.68
N LYS A 29 4.23 -1.59 7.24
CA LYS A 29 4.24 -2.08 5.87
C LYS A 29 3.07 -3.02 5.58
N GLY A 30 2.27 -3.35 6.58
CA GLY A 30 1.13 -4.24 6.47
C GLY A 30 1.54 -5.71 6.23
N PRO A 31 0.55 -6.57 5.97
CA PRO A 31 0.77 -8.00 5.74
C PRO A 31 1.56 -8.26 4.45
N GLU A 32 2.29 -9.38 4.42
CA GLU A 32 3.09 -9.75 3.24
C GLU A 32 2.24 -10.09 2.02
N ALA A 33 1.13 -10.78 2.27
CA ALA A 33 0.12 -11.09 1.28
C ALA A 33 -1.27 -10.94 1.90
N ILE A 34 -2.25 -10.60 1.06
CA ILE A 34 -3.66 -10.53 1.46
C ILE A 34 -4.52 -11.33 0.51
N THR A 35 -5.67 -11.79 0.99
CA THR A 35 -6.71 -12.36 0.13
C THR A 35 -7.82 -11.34 -0.02
N ILE A 36 -8.04 -10.89 -1.25
CA ILE A 36 -9.15 -10.02 -1.62
C ILE A 36 -10.32 -10.92 -2.01
N ASN A 37 -11.26 -11.06 -1.07
CA ASN A 37 -12.46 -11.88 -1.25
C ASN A 37 -13.69 -10.98 -1.37
N PRO A 38 -14.48 -11.06 -2.46
CA PRO A 38 -15.78 -10.43 -2.48
C PRO A 38 -16.70 -11.09 -1.45
N ALA A 39 -17.31 -10.28 -0.58
CA ALA A 39 -18.27 -10.75 0.42
C ALA A 39 -19.65 -11.04 -0.22
N ILE A 40 -19.68 -11.87 -1.26
CA ILE A 40 -20.88 -12.33 -1.96
C ILE A 40 -20.98 -13.85 -1.85
N ALA A 41 -22.20 -14.36 -1.68
CA ALA A 41 -22.43 -15.77 -1.37
C ALA A 41 -21.96 -16.74 -2.47
N ASP A 42 -22.05 -16.32 -3.73
CA ASP A 42 -21.64 -17.13 -4.90
C ASP A 42 -20.84 -16.27 -5.90
N PRO A 43 -19.52 -16.08 -5.68
CA PRO A 43 -18.71 -15.28 -6.56
C PRO A 43 -18.38 -16.04 -7.85
N LYS A 44 -18.66 -15.39 -9.01
CA LYS A 44 -18.34 -15.93 -10.34
C LYS A 44 -16.84 -16.21 -10.58
N GLN A 45 -15.97 -15.64 -9.75
CA GLN A 45 -14.52 -15.80 -9.83
C GLN A 45 -13.96 -16.10 -8.43
N PRO A 46 -12.91 -16.93 -8.32
CA PRO A 46 -12.27 -17.19 -7.03
C PRO A 46 -11.65 -15.90 -6.43
N PRO A 47 -11.42 -15.88 -5.11
CA PRO A 47 -10.71 -14.78 -4.44
C PRO A 47 -9.31 -14.54 -5.05
N VAL A 48 -8.85 -13.30 -4.99
CA VAL A 48 -7.51 -12.93 -5.48
C VAL A 48 -6.53 -12.93 -4.32
N VAL A 49 -5.44 -13.67 -4.46
CA VAL A 49 -4.29 -13.56 -3.55
C VAL A 49 -3.39 -12.45 -4.09
N PHE A 50 -3.19 -11.42 -3.28
CA PHE A 50 -2.39 -10.27 -3.63
C PHE A 50 -1.07 -10.28 -2.83
N PRO A 51 0.09 -10.44 -3.50
CA PRO A 51 1.40 -10.37 -2.85
C PRO A 51 1.76 -8.90 -2.58
N HIS A 52 1.19 -8.35 -1.51
CA HIS A 52 1.32 -6.94 -1.14
C HIS A 52 2.78 -6.50 -0.99
N ARG A 53 3.62 -7.32 -0.35
CA ARG A 53 5.05 -7.01 -0.17
C ARG A 53 5.82 -6.97 -1.48
N ALA A 54 5.47 -7.78 -2.47
CA ALA A 54 6.13 -7.72 -3.77
C ALA A 54 5.89 -6.37 -4.46
N HIS A 55 4.70 -5.79 -4.31
CA HIS A 55 4.38 -4.48 -4.86
C HIS A 55 5.16 -3.35 -4.16
N GLN A 56 5.42 -3.48 -2.86
CA GLN A 56 6.23 -2.52 -2.11
C GLN A 56 7.74 -2.71 -2.31
N ASP A 57 8.26 -3.90 -2.03
CA ASP A 57 9.70 -4.14 -1.93
C ASP A 57 10.34 -4.41 -3.30
N THR A 58 9.64 -5.09 -4.21
CA THR A 58 10.17 -5.38 -5.56
C THR A 58 9.85 -4.27 -6.54
N LEU A 59 8.58 -3.84 -6.59
CA LEU A 59 8.13 -2.82 -7.56
C LEU A 59 8.28 -1.38 -7.05
N LYS A 60 8.62 -1.18 -5.77
CA LYS A 60 8.83 0.13 -5.15
C LYS A 60 7.61 1.05 -5.26
N LEU A 61 6.39 0.49 -5.28
CA LEU A 61 5.17 1.29 -5.30
C LEU A 61 4.96 1.96 -3.94
N ALA A 62 4.62 3.25 -3.98
CA ALA A 62 4.26 4.01 -2.79
C ALA A 62 2.87 3.61 -2.28
N CYS A 63 2.61 3.82 -0.99
CA CYS A 63 1.31 3.54 -0.37
C CYS A 63 0.15 4.20 -1.13
N GLY A 64 0.37 5.44 -1.59
CA GLY A 64 -0.60 6.26 -2.31
C GLY A 64 -0.91 5.84 -3.74
N GLU A 65 -0.16 4.88 -4.31
CA GLU A 65 -0.48 4.32 -5.64
C GLU A 65 -1.79 3.51 -5.60
N CYS A 66 -2.17 3.01 -4.42
CA CYS A 66 -3.40 2.23 -4.22
C CYS A 66 -4.27 2.81 -3.11
N HIS A 67 -3.66 3.11 -1.94
CA HIS A 67 -4.40 3.63 -0.80
C HIS A 67 -4.75 5.09 -1.05
N HIS A 68 -6.00 5.42 -0.82
CA HIS A 68 -6.51 6.77 -0.94
C HIS A 68 -7.62 6.95 0.08
N GLY A 69 -7.90 8.20 0.44
CA GLY A 69 -9.07 8.53 1.24
C GLY A 69 -10.26 8.86 0.36
N ALA A 70 -11.39 9.08 1.02
CA ALA A 70 -12.54 9.73 0.41
C ALA A 70 -13.00 10.88 1.29
N ASP A 71 -13.32 12.01 0.67
CA ASP A 71 -13.95 13.15 1.32
C ASP A 71 -15.12 13.65 0.46
N ALA A 72 -16.30 13.79 1.06
CA ALA A 72 -17.55 14.16 0.38
C ALA A 72 -17.79 13.40 -0.95
N GLY A 73 -17.48 12.10 -0.98
CA GLY A 73 -17.65 11.25 -2.16
C GLY A 73 -16.59 11.44 -3.27
N LYS A 74 -15.54 12.21 -3.01
CA LYS A 74 -14.40 12.39 -3.91
C LYS A 74 -13.16 11.70 -3.34
N GLN A 75 -12.37 11.10 -4.22
CA GLN A 75 -11.07 10.55 -3.85
C GLN A 75 -10.15 11.66 -3.37
N VAL A 76 -9.47 11.42 -2.25
CA VAL A 76 -8.40 12.29 -1.73
C VAL A 76 -7.08 11.51 -1.64
N PRO A 77 -5.92 12.14 -1.85
CA PRO A 77 -4.64 11.46 -1.80
C PRO A 77 -4.37 10.80 -0.43
N TYR A 78 -3.58 9.72 -0.45
CA TYR A 78 -3.01 9.14 0.75
C TYR A 78 -2.25 10.19 1.57
N LYS A 79 -2.31 10.03 2.90
CA LYS A 79 -1.50 10.79 3.85
C LYS A 79 -0.82 9.81 4.79
N GLU A 80 0.41 10.12 5.17
CA GLU A 80 1.16 9.30 6.10
C GLU A 80 0.40 9.16 7.43
N GLY A 81 0.33 7.93 7.95
CA GLY A 81 -0.45 7.61 9.14
C GLY A 81 -1.97 7.54 8.91
N MET A 82 -2.49 7.65 7.67
CA MET A 82 -3.91 7.39 7.44
C MET A 82 -4.22 5.93 7.77
N LYS A 83 -5.35 5.70 8.43
CA LYS A 83 -5.82 4.34 8.67
C LYS A 83 -6.13 3.66 7.34
N ILE A 84 -5.51 2.51 7.12
CA ILE A 84 -5.78 1.68 5.94
C ILE A 84 -7.00 0.80 6.21
N GLU A 85 -8.07 1.02 5.45
CA GLU A 85 -9.30 0.26 5.50
C GLU A 85 -9.40 -0.72 4.33
N LYS A 86 -10.30 -1.71 4.43
CA LYS A 86 -10.63 -2.58 3.30
C LYS A 86 -11.31 -1.75 2.21
N CYS A 87 -10.94 -1.94 0.95
CA CYS A 87 -11.57 -1.26 -0.19
C CYS A 87 -13.10 -1.44 -0.22
N ALA A 88 -13.61 -2.62 0.15
CA ALA A 88 -15.05 -2.89 0.23
C ALA A 88 -15.81 -2.06 1.29
N SER A 89 -15.13 -1.41 2.24
CA SER A 89 -15.77 -0.52 3.21
C SER A 89 -16.34 0.76 2.56
N CYS A 90 -15.75 1.19 1.44
CA CYS A 90 -16.19 2.35 0.66
C CYS A 90 -16.66 2.00 -0.75
N HIS A 91 -16.04 1.02 -1.41
CA HIS A 91 -16.42 0.58 -2.77
C HIS A 91 -17.61 -0.40 -2.73
N ASN A 92 -18.78 0.14 -2.40
CA ASN A 92 -20.05 -0.55 -2.31
C ASN A 92 -21.21 0.40 -2.71
N ALA A 93 -22.39 -0.18 -2.95
CA ALA A 93 -23.58 0.58 -3.37
C ALA A 93 -24.05 1.61 -2.33
N ASP A 94 -23.84 1.34 -1.04
CA ASP A 94 -24.30 2.21 0.05
C ASP A 94 -23.48 3.50 0.15
N LYS A 95 -22.17 3.41 -0.08
CA LYS A 95 -21.23 4.54 0.01
C LYS A 95 -20.98 5.23 -1.33
N MET A 96 -21.23 4.55 -2.44
CA MET A 96 -21.04 5.07 -3.79
C MET A 96 -22.27 4.77 -4.66
N PRO A 97 -23.43 5.39 -4.39
CA PRO A 97 -24.65 5.11 -5.14
C PRO A 97 -24.48 5.44 -6.64
N ALA A 98 -25.37 4.87 -7.45
CA ALA A 98 -25.44 5.16 -8.89
C ALA A 98 -25.58 6.67 -9.14
N GLN A 99 -25.04 7.12 -10.27
CA GLN A 99 -25.15 8.52 -10.66
C GLN A 99 -26.61 8.87 -11.01
N LYS A 100 -26.98 10.15 -10.85
CA LYS A 100 -28.35 10.63 -11.11
C LYS A 100 -28.82 10.43 -12.55
N ASP A 101 -27.90 10.19 -13.48
CA ASP A 101 -28.20 9.88 -14.89
C ASP A 101 -28.54 8.40 -15.14
N GLY A 102 -28.70 7.60 -14.07
CA GLY A 102 -29.08 6.20 -14.13
C GLY A 102 -27.94 5.25 -14.51
N LYS A 103 -26.71 5.76 -14.70
CA LYS A 103 -25.55 4.92 -14.98
C LYS A 103 -25.04 4.24 -13.72
N GLU A 104 -24.75 2.95 -13.84
CA GLU A 104 -24.07 2.20 -12.80
C GLU A 104 -22.72 2.84 -12.49
N ASN A 105 -22.47 3.13 -11.22
CA ASN A 105 -21.16 3.54 -10.77
C ASN A 105 -20.30 2.27 -10.65
N VAL A 106 -19.44 2.02 -11.65
CA VAL A 106 -18.58 0.83 -11.68
C VAL A 106 -17.71 0.71 -10.43
N LEU A 107 -17.31 1.84 -9.83
CA LEU A 107 -16.49 1.90 -8.62
C LEU A 107 -17.26 1.57 -7.34
N ALA A 108 -18.60 1.48 -7.40
CA ALA A 108 -19.46 1.07 -6.29
C ALA A 108 -19.41 -0.43 -5.99
N THR A 109 -18.38 -1.12 -6.49
CA THR A 109 -18.18 -2.55 -6.27
C THR A 109 -16.69 -2.83 -6.08
N LEU A 110 -16.37 -3.82 -5.25
CA LEU A 110 -15.01 -4.32 -5.11
C LEU A 110 -14.45 -4.80 -6.46
N LYS A 111 -15.30 -5.38 -7.32
CA LYS A 111 -14.92 -5.81 -8.67
C LYS A 111 -14.45 -4.63 -9.51
N GLY A 112 -15.23 -3.55 -9.58
CA GLY A 112 -14.87 -2.41 -10.41
C GLY A 112 -13.66 -1.66 -9.86
N ALA A 113 -13.60 -1.44 -8.54
CA ALA A 113 -12.43 -0.85 -7.90
C ALA A 113 -11.15 -1.66 -8.16
N GLY A 114 -11.22 -2.99 -8.03
CA GLY A 114 -10.10 -3.89 -8.29
C GLY A 114 -9.67 -3.90 -9.76
N HIS A 115 -10.59 -3.90 -10.72
CA HIS A 115 -10.20 -3.87 -12.13
C HIS A 115 -9.65 -2.50 -12.57
N VAL A 116 -10.22 -1.40 -12.09
CA VAL A 116 -9.68 -0.06 -12.40
C VAL A 116 -8.31 0.13 -11.77
N ASN A 117 -8.11 -0.27 -10.51
CA ASN A 117 -6.82 -0.05 -9.84
C ASN A 117 -5.75 -1.06 -10.28
N CYS A 118 -6.07 -2.35 -10.26
CA CYS A 118 -5.10 -3.41 -10.47
C CYS A 118 -4.97 -3.75 -11.96
N GLN A 119 -6.09 -4.05 -12.62
CA GLN A 119 -6.05 -4.55 -14.00
C GLN A 119 -5.58 -3.46 -14.97
N ASP A 120 -6.01 -2.21 -14.81
CA ASP A 120 -5.59 -1.16 -15.75
C ASP A 120 -4.11 -0.78 -15.57
N CYS A 121 -3.59 -0.79 -14.33
CA CYS A 121 -2.15 -0.68 -14.09
C CYS A 121 -1.39 -1.82 -14.77
N HIS A 122 -1.84 -3.08 -14.61
CA HIS A 122 -1.21 -4.22 -15.26
C HIS A 122 -1.28 -4.15 -16.79
N LYS A 123 -2.42 -3.76 -17.37
CA LYS A 123 -2.55 -3.54 -18.83
C LYS A 123 -1.57 -2.48 -19.32
N LYS A 124 -1.44 -1.37 -18.60
CA LYS A 124 -0.46 -0.31 -18.91
C LYS A 124 0.96 -0.88 -18.88
N LYS A 125 1.32 -1.61 -17.83
CA LYS A 125 2.66 -2.22 -17.70
C LYS A 125 2.95 -3.28 -18.75
N VAL A 126 1.95 -4.04 -19.17
CA VAL A 126 2.04 -4.97 -20.30
C VAL A 126 2.25 -4.26 -21.65
N GLY A 127 1.74 -3.03 -21.79
CA GLY A 127 2.03 -2.17 -22.93
C GLY A 127 3.44 -1.57 -22.91
N GLU A 128 4.03 -1.40 -21.72
CA GLU A 128 5.38 -0.87 -21.52
C GLU A 128 6.47 -1.95 -21.60
N ASP A 129 6.18 -3.19 -21.18
CA ASP A 129 7.14 -4.31 -21.14
C ASP A 129 6.53 -5.61 -21.72
N PRO A 130 7.01 -6.08 -22.89
CA PRO A 130 6.58 -7.33 -23.50
C PRO A 130 6.78 -8.57 -22.62
N ALA A 131 7.78 -8.59 -21.72
CA ALA A 131 7.99 -9.72 -20.83
C ALA A 131 6.85 -9.87 -19.82
N LEU A 132 6.20 -8.76 -19.43
CA LEU A 132 5.00 -8.79 -18.59
C LEU A 132 3.78 -9.33 -19.35
N LYS A 133 3.71 -9.06 -20.66
CA LYS A 133 2.68 -9.62 -21.55
C LYS A 133 2.74 -11.14 -21.63
N GLU A 134 3.96 -11.67 -21.75
CA GLU A 134 4.20 -13.11 -21.78
C GLU A 134 3.76 -13.78 -20.47
N LYS A 135 4.08 -13.14 -19.33
CA LYS A 135 3.60 -13.54 -18.00
C LYS A 135 2.08 -13.40 -17.83
N GLY A 136 1.42 -12.61 -18.67
CA GLY A 136 -0.03 -12.46 -18.70
C GLY A 136 -0.61 -11.89 -17.41
N ILE A 137 0.08 -10.93 -16.78
CA ILE A 137 -0.28 -10.35 -15.48
C ILE A 137 -1.64 -9.63 -15.48
N GLU A 138 -2.14 -9.26 -16.66
CA GLU A 138 -3.42 -8.59 -16.89
C GLU A 138 -4.59 -9.56 -17.11
N LYS A 139 -4.30 -10.85 -17.27
CA LYS A 139 -5.30 -11.88 -17.60
C LYS A 139 -6.08 -12.31 -16.36
N CYS A 140 -7.38 -12.53 -16.53
CA CYS A 140 -8.29 -12.90 -15.45
C CYS A 140 -7.79 -14.11 -14.64
N LYS A 141 -7.32 -15.17 -15.32
CA LYS A 141 -6.86 -16.42 -14.68
C LYS A 141 -5.55 -16.28 -13.90
N THR A 142 -4.78 -15.23 -14.17
CA THR A 142 -3.53 -14.95 -13.44
C THR A 142 -3.83 -14.36 -12.07
N CYS A 143 -4.89 -13.55 -11.97
CA CYS A 143 -5.36 -12.98 -10.70
C CYS A 143 -6.35 -13.89 -9.97
N HIS A 144 -7.33 -14.43 -10.71
CA HIS A 144 -8.39 -15.32 -10.22
C HIS A 144 -7.99 -16.78 -10.44
N VAL A 145 -6.98 -17.23 -9.71
CA VAL A 145 -6.45 -18.58 -9.82
C VAL A 145 -7.48 -19.57 -9.28
N LYS A 146 -7.99 -20.46 -10.14
CA LYS A 146 -8.77 -21.62 -9.71
C LYS A 146 -7.83 -22.56 -8.96
N LYS A 147 -8.18 -22.88 -7.72
CA LYS A 147 -7.54 -23.96 -6.98
C LYS A 147 -8.04 -25.31 -7.48
#